data_AF-Q5NWZ1-F1
#
_entry.id   AF-Q5NWZ1-F1
#
_cell.length_a   1.000
_cell.length_b   1.000
_cell.length_c   1.000
_cell.angle_alpha   90.00
_cell.angle_beta   90.00
_cell.angle_gamma   90.00
#
_symmetry.space_group_name_H-M   'P 1'
#
loop_
_entity.id
_entity.type
_entity.pdbx_description
1 polymer ?
#
loop_
_entity_poly.entity_id
_entity_poly.type
_entity_poly.pdbx_seq_one_letter_code
_entity_poly.pdbx_strand_id
1 'polypeptide(L)'
;MVRILVLKRLYNLSDEQMEYQLLDRMSYKRFCGLASAINIPDRTTVWTFENRIGEAGAKVLFDGVSAQLLKRGFIARGGQIIDATLVPAPKQRNSREENKLVKEGAMPADWKPAKRRQKDTDATWTKKHGKSHFGYKLSINVDKKYKVIRKIETGTASIHDSQHFESVFYTLNTSRDVYADRGYTSKGREDWLKDKGYRNQIQRKGTRNKPLSECQQGRNHRIAKTRARVEHVFAAIDQMGGKMVRTIGQARANFTMTMMAACYNLKRLVYFQKAGIEAF
;
A
#
# COMPACT_ATOMS: atom_id res chain seq x y z
N MET A 1 3.60 21.66 -6.42
CA MET A 1 3.90 20.27 -6.83
C MET A 1 3.25 19.19 -5.95
N VAL A 2 3.47 19.11 -4.63
CA VAL A 2 2.89 18.03 -3.79
C VAL A 2 1.36 17.89 -3.92
N ARG A 3 0.62 19.01 -3.94
CA ARG A 3 -0.85 18.99 -4.14
C ARG A 3 -1.25 18.37 -5.49
N ILE A 4 -0.45 18.55 -6.53
CA ILE A 4 -0.67 17.92 -7.85
C ILE A 4 -0.55 16.40 -7.70
N LEU A 5 0.47 15.91 -6.97
CA LEU A 5 0.63 14.47 -6.71
C LEU A 5 -0.55 13.90 -5.92
N VAL A 6 -1.07 14.65 -4.95
CA VAL A 6 -2.27 14.23 -4.19
C VAL A 6 -3.47 14.08 -5.13
N LEU A 7 -3.74 15.05 -6.02
CA LEU A 7 -4.81 14.90 -7.02
C LEU A 7 -4.56 13.73 -7.96
N LYS A 8 -3.34 13.61 -8.48
CA LYS A 8 -2.94 12.51 -9.37
C LYS A 8 -3.26 11.15 -8.76
N ARG A 9 -2.99 10.95 -7.46
CA ARG A 9 -3.24 9.67 -6.78
C ARG A 9 -4.67 9.48 -6.30
N LEU A 10 -5.39 10.54 -5.92
CA LEU A 10 -6.80 10.46 -5.54
C LEU A 10 -7.71 10.02 -6.69
N TYR A 11 -7.31 10.36 -7.93
CA TYR A 11 -8.09 10.10 -9.14
C TYR A 11 -7.36 9.17 -10.14
N ASN A 12 -6.24 8.58 -9.73
CA ASN A 12 -5.38 7.70 -10.52
C ASN A 12 -5.03 8.21 -11.95
N LEU A 13 -4.72 9.49 -12.06
CA LEU A 13 -4.41 10.18 -13.31
C LEU A 13 -2.99 9.85 -13.80
N SER A 14 -2.81 9.74 -15.12
CA SER A 14 -1.46 9.80 -15.73
C SER A 14 -0.88 11.21 -15.64
N ASP A 15 0.40 11.39 -15.99
CA ASP A 15 1.01 12.71 -16.06
C ASP A 15 0.34 13.60 -17.11
N GLU A 16 0.02 13.05 -18.28
CA GLU A 16 -0.72 13.71 -19.36
C GLU A 16 -2.14 14.08 -18.92
N GLN A 17 -2.85 13.16 -18.24
CA GLN A 17 -4.17 13.46 -17.71
C GLN A 17 -4.10 14.54 -16.64
N MET A 18 -3.08 14.52 -15.77
CA MET A 18 -2.91 15.54 -14.75
C MET A 18 -2.67 16.92 -15.36
N GLU A 19 -1.81 17.02 -16.38
CA GLU A 19 -1.61 18.25 -17.17
C GLU A 19 -2.92 18.73 -17.80
N TYR A 20 -3.63 17.86 -18.52
CA TYR A 20 -4.92 18.19 -19.12
C TYR A 20 -5.92 18.73 -18.08
N GLN A 21 -6.04 18.05 -16.94
CA GLN A 21 -6.95 18.47 -15.86
C GLN A 21 -6.51 19.79 -15.22
N LEU A 22 -5.21 20.09 -15.16
CA LEU A 22 -4.72 21.38 -14.70
C LEU A 22 -5.02 22.50 -15.68
N LEU A 23 -5.05 22.24 -17.00
CA LEU A 23 -5.43 23.24 -18.00
C LEU A 23 -6.94 23.56 -17.93
N ASP A 24 -7.75 22.50 -17.85
CA ASP A 24 -9.20 22.55 -17.99
C ASP A 24 -9.94 22.93 -16.69
N ARG A 25 -9.51 22.40 -15.53
CA ARG A 25 -10.30 22.51 -14.29
C ARG A 25 -9.81 23.58 -13.33
N MET A 26 -10.62 24.62 -13.15
CA MET A 26 -10.38 25.69 -12.18
C MET A 26 -10.32 25.20 -10.73
N SER A 27 -11.09 24.18 -10.35
CA SER A 27 -11.04 23.60 -9.00
C SER A 27 -9.69 22.93 -8.71
N TYR A 28 -9.06 22.32 -9.72
CA TYR A 28 -7.73 21.72 -9.60
C TYR A 28 -6.67 22.81 -9.50
N LYS A 29 -6.74 23.85 -10.35
CA LYS A 29 -5.86 25.03 -10.24
C LYS A 29 -5.94 25.64 -8.83
N ARG A 30 -7.16 25.89 -8.32
CA ARG A 30 -7.37 26.46 -6.98
C ARG A 30 -6.78 25.58 -5.88
N PHE A 31 -7.04 24.27 -5.90
CA PHE A 31 -6.46 23.35 -4.93
C PHE A 31 -4.93 23.37 -4.98
N CYS A 32 -4.35 23.29 -6.18
CA CYS A 32 -2.91 23.29 -6.39
C CYS A 32 -2.22 24.63 -6.13
N GLY A 33 -2.98 25.72 -5.90
CA GLY A 33 -2.43 27.06 -5.72
C GLY A 33 -1.96 27.71 -7.03
N LEU A 34 -2.56 27.33 -8.16
CA LEU A 34 -2.22 27.76 -9.51
C LEU A 34 -3.30 28.67 -10.13
N ALA A 35 -4.22 29.21 -9.35
CA ALA A 35 -5.34 30.01 -9.86
C ALA A 35 -4.89 31.28 -10.60
N SER A 36 -3.78 31.89 -10.16
CA SER A 36 -3.15 33.06 -10.77
C SER A 36 -1.86 32.74 -11.52
N ALA A 37 -1.55 31.45 -11.72
CA ALA A 37 -0.32 31.05 -12.40
C ALA A 37 -0.46 31.25 -13.92
N ILE A 38 0.51 31.96 -14.51
CA ILE A 38 0.59 32.14 -15.97
C ILE A 38 0.94 30.82 -16.65
N ASN A 39 1.90 30.09 -16.07
CA ASN A 39 2.34 28.79 -16.56
C ASN A 39 1.92 27.69 -15.59
N ILE A 40 1.33 26.62 -16.11
CA ILE A 40 1.03 25.41 -15.33
C ILE A 40 2.12 24.35 -15.52
N PRO A 41 2.36 23.48 -14.53
CA PRO A 41 3.26 22.35 -14.70
C PRO A 41 2.75 21.38 -15.77
N ASP A 42 3.57 21.11 -16.79
CA ASP A 42 3.32 20.09 -17.80
C ASP A 42 3.60 18.67 -17.27
N ARG A 43 3.25 17.64 -18.06
CA ARG A 43 3.51 16.24 -17.73
C ARG A 43 4.98 15.97 -17.40
N THR A 44 5.91 16.65 -18.08
CA THR A 44 7.36 16.48 -17.90
C THR A 44 7.80 17.03 -16.54
N THR A 45 7.27 18.17 -16.15
CA THR A 45 7.52 18.80 -14.84
C THR A 45 6.99 17.93 -13.70
N VAL A 46 5.78 17.37 -13.85
CA VAL A 46 5.22 16.43 -12.85
C VAL A 46 6.08 15.18 -12.74
N TRP A 47 6.43 14.56 -13.86
CA TRP A 47 7.30 13.38 -13.90
C TRP A 47 8.67 13.64 -13.28
N THR A 48 9.30 14.76 -13.63
CA THR A 48 10.63 15.15 -13.12
C THR A 48 10.58 15.36 -11.61
N PHE A 49 9.51 15.99 -11.11
CA PHE A 49 9.30 16.16 -9.67
C PHE A 49 9.11 14.81 -8.95
N GLU A 50 8.32 13.89 -9.49
CA GLU A 50 8.15 12.54 -8.93
C GLU A 50 9.50 11.80 -8.82
N ASN A 51 10.30 11.81 -9.89
CA ASN A 51 11.61 11.16 -9.87
C ASN A 51 12.61 11.87 -8.94
N ARG A 52 12.56 13.20 -8.85
CA ARG A 52 13.45 13.99 -7.98
C ARG A 52 13.23 13.66 -6.51
N ILE A 53 11.97 13.57 -6.06
CA ILE A 53 11.69 13.29 -4.65
C ILE A 53 11.81 11.80 -4.34
N GLY A 54 11.47 10.94 -5.30
CA GLY A 54 11.61 9.49 -5.19
C GLY A 54 10.95 8.89 -3.95
N GLU A 55 11.35 7.67 -3.61
CA GLU A 55 10.82 6.93 -2.46
C GLU A 55 10.99 7.68 -1.13
N ALA A 56 12.16 8.28 -0.92
CA ALA A 56 12.44 9.06 0.29
C ALA A 56 11.46 10.23 0.45
N GLY A 57 11.17 10.96 -0.62
CA GLY A 57 10.20 12.05 -0.60
C GLY A 57 8.76 11.57 -0.36
N ALA A 58 8.35 10.45 -0.96
CA ALA A 58 7.04 9.87 -0.65
C ALA A 58 6.92 9.46 0.83
N LYS A 59 7.99 8.90 1.40
CA LYS A 59 8.05 8.56 2.83
C LYS A 59 7.92 9.81 3.71
N VAL A 60 8.66 10.88 3.41
CA VAL A 60 8.54 12.17 4.11
C VAL A 60 7.11 12.72 4.02
N LEU A 61 6.45 12.60 2.88
CA LEU A 61 5.05 13.01 2.72
C LEU A 61 4.10 12.15 3.56
N PHE A 62 4.27 10.82 3.56
CA PHE A 62 3.49 9.90 4.39
C PHE A 62 3.68 10.20 5.90
N ASP A 63 4.91 10.42 6.33
CA ASP A 63 5.25 10.77 7.71
C ASP A 63 4.68 12.14 8.08
N GLY A 64 4.70 13.11 7.16
CA GLY A 64 4.08 14.42 7.35
C GLY A 64 2.57 14.35 7.54
N VAL A 65 1.88 13.49 6.78
CA VAL A 65 0.43 13.21 6.99
C VAL A 65 0.21 12.54 8.35
N SER A 66 1.07 11.60 8.73
CA SER A 66 1.01 10.91 10.02
C SER A 66 1.20 11.89 11.18
N ALA A 67 2.14 12.83 11.08
CA ALA A 67 2.36 13.87 12.08
C ALA A 67 1.13 14.80 12.24
N GLN A 68 0.45 15.15 11.14
CA GLN A 68 -0.79 15.94 11.21
C GLN A 68 -1.92 15.18 11.90
N LEU A 69 -2.05 13.87 11.67
CA LEU A 69 -3.00 13.02 12.38
C LEU A 69 -2.71 12.96 13.88
N LEU A 70 -1.43 12.81 14.26
CA LEU A 70 -1.00 12.80 15.65
C LEU A 70 -1.26 14.14 16.34
N LYS A 71 -0.93 15.27 15.69
CA LYS A 71 -1.19 16.63 16.21
C LYS A 71 -2.67 16.87 16.51
N ARG A 72 -3.56 16.18 15.80
CA ARG A 72 -5.01 16.24 15.98
C ARG A 72 -5.54 15.16 16.94
N GLY A 73 -4.66 14.43 17.63
CA GLY A 73 -5.01 13.41 18.62
C GLY A 73 -5.36 12.02 18.05
N PHE A 74 -5.31 11.83 16.73
CA PHE A 74 -5.61 10.52 16.11
C PHE A 74 -4.45 9.53 16.26
N ILE A 75 -4.09 9.20 17.49
CA ILE A 75 -3.08 8.19 17.83
C ILE A 75 -3.60 6.77 17.53
N ALA A 76 -2.70 5.80 17.36
CA ALA A 76 -3.09 4.42 17.04
C ALA A 76 -3.74 3.74 18.26
N ARG A 77 -4.99 3.26 18.12
CA ARG A 77 -5.76 2.67 19.22
C ARG A 77 -6.50 1.39 18.82
N GLY A 78 -6.82 0.60 19.84
CA GLY A 78 -7.71 -0.57 19.73
C GLY A 78 -7.04 -1.82 19.13
N GLY A 79 -5.74 -1.78 18.86
CA GLY A 79 -4.97 -2.88 18.31
C GLY A 79 -4.53 -2.59 16.88
N GLN A 80 -3.57 -3.36 16.40
CA GLN A 80 -3.00 -3.23 15.06
C GLN A 80 -3.44 -4.39 14.17
N ILE A 81 -3.93 -4.06 12.98
CA ILE A 81 -4.31 -5.02 11.95
C ILE A 81 -3.23 -4.99 10.89
N ILE A 82 -2.56 -6.13 10.68
CA ILE A 82 -1.52 -6.31 9.67
C ILE A 82 -2.13 -7.11 8.53
N ASP A 83 -2.05 -6.56 7.32
CA ASP A 83 -2.54 -7.22 6.13
C ASP A 83 -1.81 -6.75 4.87
N ALA A 84 -1.91 -7.54 3.79
CA ALA A 84 -1.25 -7.25 2.53
C ALA A 84 -2.22 -7.34 1.35
N THR A 85 -2.03 -6.45 0.37
CA THR A 85 -2.79 -6.46 -0.89
C THR A 85 -1.83 -6.52 -2.08
N LEU A 86 -2.28 -7.18 -3.15
CA LEU A 86 -1.56 -7.19 -4.41
C LEU A 86 -1.91 -5.94 -5.21
N VAL A 87 -0.89 -5.31 -5.75
CA VAL A 87 -0.96 -4.07 -6.52
C VAL A 87 -0.61 -4.44 -7.97
N PRO A 88 -1.60 -4.58 -8.87
CA PRO A 88 -1.35 -5.05 -10.23
C PRO A 88 -0.47 -4.08 -11.01
N ALA A 89 0.42 -4.63 -11.83
CA ALA A 89 1.17 -3.92 -12.86
C ALA A 89 0.74 -4.43 -14.26
N PRO A 90 1.01 -3.69 -15.35
CA PRO A 90 0.75 -4.16 -16.70
C PRO A 90 1.45 -5.50 -16.96
N LYS A 91 0.68 -6.52 -17.34
CA LYS A 91 1.22 -7.86 -17.63
C LYS A 91 2.15 -7.78 -18.83
N GLN A 92 3.39 -8.26 -18.64
CA GLN A 92 4.39 -8.28 -19.69
C GLN A 92 4.16 -9.45 -20.65
N ARG A 93 4.12 -9.17 -21.96
CA ARG A 93 4.12 -10.19 -23.01
C ARG A 93 5.55 -10.67 -23.22
N ASN A 94 5.92 -11.75 -22.54
CA ASN A 94 7.23 -12.41 -22.61
C ASN A 94 7.03 -13.91 -22.85
N SER A 95 7.98 -14.55 -23.54
CA SER A 95 8.06 -16.01 -23.64
C SER A 95 8.38 -16.64 -22.27
N ARG A 96 8.23 -17.97 -22.14
CA ARG A 96 8.58 -18.68 -20.90
C ARG A 96 10.07 -18.60 -20.59
N GLU A 97 10.91 -18.66 -21.62
CA GLU A 97 12.37 -18.55 -21.51
C GLU A 97 12.79 -17.14 -21.09
N GLU A 98 12.23 -16.10 -21.72
CA GLU A 98 12.45 -14.70 -21.32
C GLU A 98 12.07 -14.48 -19.85
N ASN A 99 10.93 -15.03 -19.40
CA ASN A 99 10.52 -14.94 -18.00
C ASN A 99 11.45 -15.68 -17.03
N LYS A 100 12.04 -16.81 -17.45
CA LYS A 100 13.00 -17.56 -16.64
C LYS A 100 14.29 -16.73 -16.45
N LEU A 101 14.81 -16.16 -17.53
CA LEU A 101 15.98 -15.28 -17.50
C LEU A 101 15.76 -14.08 -16.58
N VAL A 102 14.64 -13.36 -16.76
CA VAL A 102 14.31 -12.19 -15.90
C VAL A 102 14.20 -12.59 -14.44
N LYS A 103 13.62 -13.77 -14.14
CA LYS A 103 13.52 -14.28 -12.77
C LYS A 103 14.87 -14.60 -12.14
N GLU A 104 15.85 -15.01 -12.95
CA GLU A 104 17.25 -15.26 -12.54
C GLU A 104 18.07 -13.96 -12.49
N GLY A 105 17.46 -12.79 -12.75
CA GLY A 105 18.14 -11.50 -12.79
C GLY A 105 18.91 -11.25 -14.09
N ALA A 106 18.77 -12.13 -15.09
CA ALA A 106 19.40 -11.99 -16.39
C ALA A 106 18.51 -11.21 -17.37
N MET A 107 19.14 -10.43 -18.24
CA MET A 107 18.46 -9.69 -19.30
C MET A 107 18.51 -10.50 -20.61
N PRO A 108 17.38 -10.78 -21.28
CA PRO A 108 17.40 -11.45 -22.57
C PRO A 108 18.22 -10.67 -23.61
N ALA A 109 19.15 -11.36 -24.27
CA ALA A 109 20.09 -10.75 -25.22
C ALA A 109 19.36 -10.03 -26.38
N ASP A 110 18.31 -10.66 -26.89
CA ASP A 110 17.53 -10.20 -28.06
C ASP A 110 16.67 -8.95 -27.77
N TRP A 111 16.61 -8.49 -26.51
CA TRP A 111 15.90 -7.27 -26.20
C TRP A 111 16.70 -6.05 -26.69
N LYS A 112 16.23 -5.42 -27.78
CA LYS A 112 16.72 -4.10 -28.19
C LYS A 112 16.55 -3.08 -27.04
N PRO A 113 17.39 -2.03 -26.95
CA PRO A 113 17.30 -1.03 -25.88
C PRO A 113 15.91 -0.42 -25.68
N ALA A 114 15.17 -0.18 -26.78
CA ALA A 114 13.79 0.31 -26.72
C ALA A 114 12.82 -0.67 -26.05
N LYS A 115 12.94 -1.98 -26.33
CA LYS A 115 12.13 -3.03 -25.69
C LYS A 115 12.46 -3.09 -24.19
N ARG A 116 13.74 -3.06 -23.82
CA ARG A 116 14.19 -3.12 -22.41
C ARG A 116 13.53 -2.04 -21.55
N ARG A 117 13.47 -0.79 -22.04
CA ARG A 117 12.86 0.34 -21.32
C ARG A 117 11.35 0.21 -21.07
N GLN A 118 10.67 -0.66 -21.81
CA GLN A 118 9.23 -0.90 -21.68
C GLN A 118 8.90 -2.14 -20.83
N LYS A 119 9.90 -2.92 -20.43
CA LYS A 119 9.74 -4.14 -19.64
C LYS A 119 9.93 -3.84 -18.17
N ASP A 120 8.92 -4.18 -17.37
CA ASP A 120 9.05 -4.23 -15.93
C ASP A 120 9.67 -5.57 -15.52
N THR A 121 10.96 -5.54 -15.23
CA THR A 121 11.74 -6.71 -14.77
C THR A 121 11.69 -6.90 -13.26
N ASP A 122 11.23 -5.89 -12.51
CA ASP A 122 11.18 -5.94 -11.05
C ASP A 122 9.86 -6.54 -10.56
N ALA A 123 8.75 -6.28 -11.27
CA ALA A 123 7.47 -6.87 -10.97
C ALA A 123 7.51 -8.41 -11.12
N THR A 124 6.87 -9.13 -10.18
CA THR A 124 6.90 -10.59 -10.15
C THR A 124 5.51 -11.21 -10.29
N TRP A 125 5.48 -12.50 -10.62
CA TRP A 125 4.26 -13.30 -10.66
C TRP A 125 4.00 -13.97 -9.31
N THR A 126 2.73 -14.04 -8.92
CA THR A 126 2.26 -14.85 -7.80
C THR A 126 0.93 -15.50 -8.12
N LYS A 127 0.57 -16.60 -7.44
CA LYS A 127 -0.71 -17.29 -7.60
C LYS A 127 -1.51 -17.19 -6.31
N LYS A 128 -2.69 -16.58 -6.38
CA LYS A 128 -3.61 -16.44 -5.24
C LYS A 128 -5.00 -16.93 -5.67
N HIS A 129 -5.61 -17.81 -4.89
CA HIS A 129 -6.92 -18.42 -5.20
C HIS A 129 -7.04 -18.99 -6.63
N GLY A 130 -6.01 -19.70 -7.09
CA GLY A 130 -6.00 -20.30 -8.43
C GLY A 130 -5.69 -19.31 -9.58
N LYS A 131 -5.70 -18.00 -9.34
CA LYS A 131 -5.46 -16.95 -10.34
C LYS A 131 -4.02 -16.42 -10.24
N SER A 132 -3.42 -16.14 -11.40
CA SER A 132 -2.09 -15.54 -11.50
C SER A 132 -2.18 -14.02 -11.51
N HIS A 133 -1.38 -13.39 -10.65
CA HIS A 133 -1.26 -11.95 -10.50
C HIS A 133 0.16 -11.51 -10.82
N PHE A 134 0.31 -10.38 -11.52
CA PHE A 134 1.60 -9.78 -11.85
C PHE A 134 1.65 -8.37 -11.26
N GLY A 135 2.73 -8.05 -10.57
CA GLY A 135 2.95 -6.70 -10.03
C GLY A 135 3.67 -6.70 -8.69
N TYR A 136 3.16 -5.89 -7.79
CA TYR A 136 3.77 -5.55 -6.52
C TYR A 136 2.86 -5.92 -5.35
N LYS A 137 3.37 -5.70 -4.14
CA LYS A 137 2.71 -5.98 -2.88
C LYS A 137 2.81 -4.76 -1.97
N LEU A 138 1.68 -4.40 -1.38
CA LEU A 138 1.58 -3.39 -0.34
C LEU A 138 1.11 -4.06 0.95
N SER A 139 2.01 -4.17 1.92
CA SER A 139 1.70 -4.58 3.29
C SER A 139 1.46 -3.34 4.14
N ILE A 140 0.42 -3.35 4.96
CA ILE A 140 0.05 -2.21 5.79
C ILE A 140 -0.22 -2.63 7.23
N ASN A 141 0.03 -1.70 8.14
CA ASN A 141 -0.46 -1.72 9.50
C ASN A 141 -1.56 -0.68 9.67
N VAL A 142 -2.72 -1.10 10.14
CA VAL A 142 -3.88 -0.24 10.34
C VAL A 142 -4.32 -0.30 11.79
N ASP A 143 -4.57 0.86 12.40
CA ASP A 143 -5.15 0.86 13.74
C ASP A 143 -6.65 0.51 13.70
N LYS A 144 -7.10 -0.29 14.67
CA LYS A 144 -8.47 -0.79 14.72
C LYS A 144 -9.50 0.34 14.86
N LYS A 145 -9.23 1.37 15.67
CA LYS A 145 -10.22 2.41 16.00
C LYS A 145 -10.53 3.29 14.80
N TYR A 146 -9.53 3.98 14.27
CA TYR A 146 -9.68 5.04 13.27
C TYR A 146 -9.56 4.53 11.83
N LYS A 147 -9.01 3.31 11.64
CA LYS A 147 -8.65 2.76 10.33
C LYS A 147 -7.59 3.61 9.62
N VAL A 148 -6.65 4.19 10.35
CA VAL A 148 -5.53 4.93 9.75
C VAL A 148 -4.36 3.97 9.51
N ILE A 149 -3.71 4.10 8.35
CA ILE A 149 -2.49 3.35 8.03
C ILE A 149 -1.34 3.96 8.84
N ARG A 150 -0.67 3.16 9.68
CA ARG A 150 0.41 3.58 10.59
C ARG A 150 1.81 3.25 10.08
N LYS A 151 1.92 2.15 9.35
CA LYS A 151 3.14 1.72 8.67
C LYS A 151 2.78 1.02 7.38
N ILE A 152 3.70 1.04 6.45
CA ILE A 152 3.64 0.31 5.19
C ILE A 152 4.97 -0.36 4.91
N GLU A 153 4.92 -1.42 4.11
CA GLU A 153 6.08 -2.05 3.50
C GLU A 153 5.69 -2.45 2.07
N THR A 154 6.58 -2.21 1.12
CA THR A 154 6.35 -2.46 -0.29
C THR A 154 7.31 -3.53 -0.80
N GLY A 155 6.83 -4.39 -1.69
CA GLY A 155 7.65 -5.44 -2.27
C GLY A 155 7.10 -5.93 -3.60
N THR A 156 7.70 -6.96 -4.16
CA THR A 156 7.17 -7.61 -5.38
C THR A 156 6.04 -8.58 -5.02
N ALA A 157 5.18 -8.93 -5.98
CA ALA A 157 4.00 -9.76 -5.70
C ALA A 157 4.31 -11.16 -5.14
N SER A 158 5.47 -11.72 -5.47
CA SER A 158 5.92 -13.05 -5.05
C SER A 158 6.40 -13.13 -3.59
N ILE A 159 6.82 -12.01 -2.99
CA ILE A 159 7.30 -12.00 -1.59
C ILE A 159 6.19 -12.50 -0.67
N HIS A 160 6.50 -13.41 0.25
CA HIS A 160 5.47 -13.94 1.16
C HIS A 160 5.09 -12.90 2.22
N ASP A 161 3.79 -12.76 2.50
CA ASP A 161 3.23 -11.73 3.39
C ASP A 161 3.91 -11.71 4.77
N SER A 162 4.24 -12.90 5.30
CA SER A 162 4.90 -13.06 6.60
C SER A 162 6.29 -12.44 6.69
N GLN A 163 6.95 -12.11 5.58
CA GLN A 163 8.28 -11.48 5.57
C GLN A 163 8.20 -9.97 5.83
N HIS A 164 7.05 -9.35 5.60
CA HIS A 164 6.84 -7.92 5.86
C HIS A 164 6.34 -7.63 7.28
N PHE A 165 6.03 -8.67 8.08
CA PHE A 165 5.35 -8.51 9.36
C PHE A 165 6.12 -7.59 10.31
N GLU A 166 7.42 -7.83 10.46
CA GLU A 166 8.31 -7.08 11.33
C GLU A 166 8.48 -5.63 10.83
N SER A 167 8.61 -5.42 9.51
CA SER A 167 8.72 -4.10 8.89
C SER A 167 7.50 -3.22 9.17
N VAL A 168 6.29 -3.79 9.06
CA VAL A 168 5.03 -3.07 9.30
C VAL A 168 4.61 -3.06 10.76
N PHE A 169 5.32 -3.73 11.67
CA PHE A 169 4.94 -3.76 13.07
C PHE A 169 5.01 -2.36 13.71
N TYR A 170 3.95 -1.95 14.42
CA TYR A 170 3.83 -0.62 15.00
C TYR A 170 3.74 -0.69 16.52
N THR A 171 4.77 -0.20 17.20
CA THR A 171 4.95 -0.32 18.66
C THR A 171 4.15 0.70 19.45
N LEU A 172 3.78 1.83 18.84
CA LEU A 172 3.09 2.94 19.51
C LEU A 172 1.56 2.82 19.52
N ASN A 173 1.00 1.63 19.26
CA ASN A 173 -0.44 1.40 19.45
C ASN A 173 -0.75 1.26 20.93
N THR A 174 -1.81 1.92 21.41
CA THR A 174 -2.19 1.86 22.83
C THR A 174 -2.67 0.48 23.26
N SER A 175 -3.08 -0.38 22.33
CA SER A 175 -3.39 -1.78 22.61
C SER A 175 -2.27 -2.71 22.18
N ARG A 176 -2.11 -3.78 22.95
CA ARG A 176 -1.20 -4.90 22.70
C ARG A 176 -1.79 -5.97 21.77
N ASP A 177 -3.00 -5.80 21.24
CA ASP A 177 -3.59 -6.77 20.31
C ASP A 177 -3.01 -6.64 18.89
N VAL A 178 -2.62 -7.78 18.31
CA VAL A 178 -2.04 -7.87 16.96
C VAL A 178 -2.86 -8.85 16.11
N TYR A 179 -3.60 -8.32 15.14
CA TYR A 179 -4.51 -9.07 14.28
C TYR A 179 -3.90 -9.32 12.90
N ALA A 180 -3.80 -10.59 12.47
CA ALA A 180 -3.34 -10.95 11.11
C ALA A 180 -3.97 -12.27 10.61
N ASP A 181 -3.84 -12.56 9.30
CA ASP A 181 -4.32 -13.83 8.75
C ASP A 181 -3.47 -15.03 9.15
N ARG A 182 -3.97 -16.22 8.81
CA ARG A 182 -3.31 -17.52 9.04
C ARG A 182 -2.00 -17.72 8.27
N GLY A 183 -1.70 -16.89 7.28
CA GLY A 183 -0.42 -16.83 6.57
C GLY A 183 0.69 -16.17 7.38
N TYR A 184 0.35 -15.39 8.40
CA TYR A 184 1.33 -14.79 9.33
C TYR A 184 1.68 -15.71 10.52
N THR A 185 1.12 -16.91 10.62
CA THR A 185 1.35 -17.81 11.74
C THR A 185 2.76 -18.42 11.69
N SER A 186 3.52 -18.27 12.78
CA SER A 186 4.84 -18.87 12.99
C SER A 186 5.08 -19.05 14.49
N LYS A 187 5.77 -20.14 14.88
CA LYS A 187 6.10 -20.41 16.29
C LYS A 187 7.01 -19.31 16.86
N GLY A 188 8.08 -18.97 16.16
CA GLY A 188 8.97 -17.88 16.57
C GLY A 188 8.28 -16.52 16.71
N ARG A 189 7.26 -16.25 15.87
CA ARG A 189 6.46 -15.02 15.97
C ARG A 189 5.52 -15.03 17.16
N GLU A 190 4.91 -16.18 17.46
CA GLU A 190 4.08 -16.34 18.64
C GLU A 190 4.88 -16.12 19.92
N ASP A 191 6.07 -16.73 20.00
CA ASP A 191 6.98 -16.58 21.14
C ASP A 191 7.48 -15.12 21.24
N TRP A 192 7.91 -14.50 20.14
CA TRP A 192 8.31 -13.09 20.11
C TRP A 192 7.19 -12.14 20.56
N LEU A 193 5.96 -12.35 20.09
CA LEU A 193 4.81 -11.54 20.51
C LEU A 193 4.55 -11.69 22.01
N LYS A 194 4.61 -12.93 22.53
CA LYS A 194 4.42 -13.22 23.95
C LYS A 194 5.50 -12.54 24.80
N ASP A 195 6.76 -12.68 24.43
CA ASP A 195 7.91 -12.11 25.15
C ASP A 195 7.86 -10.58 25.17
N LYS A 196 7.33 -9.96 24.12
CA LYS A 196 7.13 -8.50 24.03
C LYS A 196 5.80 -8.02 24.62
N GLY A 197 5.02 -8.91 25.25
CA GLY A 197 3.76 -8.59 25.92
C GLY A 197 2.59 -8.28 24.98
N TYR A 198 2.65 -8.73 23.72
CA TYR A 198 1.57 -8.61 22.74
C TYR A 198 0.60 -9.79 22.81
N ARG A 199 -0.70 -9.49 22.66
CA ARG A 199 -1.74 -10.49 22.55
C ARG A 199 -1.86 -10.94 21.10
N ASN A 200 -1.48 -12.19 20.86
CA ASN A 200 -1.50 -12.81 19.55
C ASN A 200 -2.95 -13.06 19.08
N GLN A 201 -3.42 -12.22 18.16
CA GLN A 201 -4.70 -12.36 17.45
C GLN A 201 -4.48 -12.74 15.98
N ILE A 202 -3.45 -13.54 15.70
CA ILE A 202 -3.21 -14.14 14.38
C ILE A 202 -4.10 -15.39 14.24
N GLN A 203 -4.76 -15.56 13.09
CA GLN A 203 -5.61 -16.72 12.85
C GLN A 203 -4.81 -18.02 12.87
N ARG A 204 -5.35 -19.08 13.48
CA ARG A 204 -4.73 -20.40 13.48
C ARG A 204 -4.87 -21.06 12.12
N LYS A 205 -3.87 -21.85 11.74
CA LYS A 205 -3.85 -22.67 10.52
C LYS A 205 -3.92 -24.14 10.92
N GLY A 206 -4.89 -24.88 10.39
CA GLY A 206 -4.90 -26.34 10.52
C GLY A 206 -3.76 -26.94 9.70
N THR A 207 -3.24 -28.08 10.14
CA THR A 207 -2.22 -28.83 9.39
C THR A 207 -2.82 -30.10 8.80
N ARG A 208 -2.09 -30.74 7.89
CA ARG A 208 -2.49 -32.05 7.35
C ARG A 208 -2.77 -33.00 8.53
N ASN A 209 -3.94 -33.65 8.49
CA ASN A 209 -4.42 -34.58 9.52
C ASN A 209 -4.66 -33.98 10.93
N LYS A 210 -4.59 -32.65 11.09
CA LYS A 210 -4.96 -31.95 12.33
C LYS A 210 -5.80 -30.72 11.97
N PRO A 211 -7.12 -30.91 11.68
CA PRO A 211 -8.01 -29.79 11.41
C PRO A 211 -8.17 -28.89 12.64
N LEU A 212 -8.67 -27.68 12.42
CA LEU A 212 -8.96 -26.76 13.51
C LEU A 212 -10.13 -27.29 14.34
N SER A 213 -10.00 -27.30 15.66
CA SER A 213 -11.13 -27.57 16.55
C SER A 213 -12.18 -26.46 16.46
N GLU A 214 -13.42 -26.74 16.85
CA GLU A 214 -14.51 -25.75 16.84
C GLU A 214 -14.16 -24.47 17.61
N CYS A 215 -13.50 -24.61 18.77
CA CYS A 215 -13.00 -23.47 19.55
C CYS A 215 -12.00 -22.63 18.75
N GLN A 216 -11.08 -23.27 18.01
CA GLN A 216 -10.12 -22.57 17.16
C GLN A 216 -10.79 -21.88 15.97
N GLN A 217 -11.80 -22.52 15.38
CA GLN A 217 -12.61 -21.92 14.32
C GLN A 217 -13.39 -20.70 14.84
N GLY A 218 -14.02 -20.79 16.00
CA GLY A 218 -14.70 -19.68 16.67
C GLY A 218 -13.75 -18.52 17.01
N ARG A 219 -12.53 -18.81 17.47
CA ARG A 219 -11.46 -17.80 17.62
C ARG A 219 -11.11 -17.13 16.29
N ASN A 220 -10.89 -17.92 15.23
CA ASN A 220 -10.57 -17.40 13.90
C ASN A 220 -11.69 -16.52 13.34
N HIS A 221 -12.95 -16.87 13.59
CA HIS A 221 -14.12 -16.10 13.20
C HIS A 221 -14.17 -14.74 13.91
N ARG A 222 -13.93 -14.71 15.23
CA ARG A 222 -13.83 -13.44 16.00
C ARG A 222 -12.71 -12.54 15.49
N ILE A 223 -11.55 -13.11 15.17
CA ILE A 223 -10.42 -12.38 14.58
C ILE A 223 -10.77 -11.85 13.18
N ALA A 224 -11.42 -12.67 12.35
CA ALA A 224 -11.84 -12.28 11.00
C ALA A 224 -12.76 -11.05 11.03
N LYS A 225 -13.73 -11.00 11.95
CA LYS A 225 -14.61 -9.83 12.13
C LYS A 225 -13.83 -8.54 12.39
N THR A 226 -12.77 -8.61 13.21
CA THR A 226 -11.92 -7.44 13.45
C THR A 226 -11.08 -7.09 12.22
N ARG A 227 -10.48 -8.10 11.57
CA ARG A 227 -9.64 -7.91 10.39
C ARG A 227 -10.40 -7.35 9.20
N ALA A 228 -11.68 -7.68 9.02
CA ALA A 228 -12.52 -7.14 7.94
C ALA A 228 -12.54 -5.59 7.89
N ARG A 229 -12.12 -4.91 8.96
CA ARG A 229 -11.92 -3.46 8.95
C ARG A 229 -10.86 -3.00 7.94
N VAL A 230 -9.80 -3.77 7.72
CA VAL A 230 -8.72 -3.46 6.76
C VAL A 230 -9.21 -3.54 5.31
N GLU A 231 -10.21 -4.37 5.02
CA GLU A 231 -10.80 -4.45 3.68
C GLU A 231 -11.42 -3.11 3.26
N HIS A 232 -11.97 -2.33 4.20
CA HIS A 232 -12.42 -0.97 3.89
C HIS A 232 -11.27 -0.03 3.50
N VAL A 233 -10.08 -0.24 4.07
CA VAL A 233 -8.88 0.54 3.70
C VAL A 233 -8.50 0.19 2.27
N PHE A 234 -8.37 -1.09 1.95
CA PHE A 234 -8.04 -1.53 0.62
C PHE A 234 -9.11 -1.18 -0.43
N ALA A 235 -10.40 -1.27 -0.08
CA ALA A 235 -11.49 -0.84 -0.94
C ALA A 235 -11.46 0.67 -1.20
N ALA A 236 -11.18 1.47 -0.16
CA ALA A 236 -11.03 2.92 -0.34
C ALA A 236 -9.82 3.27 -1.22
N ILE A 237 -8.71 2.51 -1.11
CA ILE A 237 -7.57 2.66 -2.02
C ILE A 237 -7.96 2.30 -3.46
N ASP A 238 -8.73 1.23 -3.65
CA ASP A 238 -9.25 0.85 -4.97
C ASP A 238 -10.14 1.94 -5.58
N GLN A 239 -10.98 2.58 -4.77
CA GLN A 239 -11.88 3.65 -5.19
C GLN A 239 -11.14 4.95 -5.56
N MET A 240 -9.85 5.09 -5.28
CA MET A 240 -9.04 6.25 -5.73
C MET A 240 -8.59 6.13 -7.19
N GLY A 241 -9.38 5.45 -8.03
CA GLY A 241 -9.13 5.25 -9.47
C GLY A 241 -8.43 3.92 -9.82
N GLY A 242 -8.38 2.96 -8.89
CA GLY A 242 -7.89 1.59 -9.07
C GLY A 242 -6.54 1.32 -8.39
N LYS A 243 -6.31 0.06 -7.98
CA LYS A 243 -5.05 -0.41 -7.36
C LYS A 243 -3.85 -0.59 -8.32
N MET A 244 -3.90 -0.12 -9.56
CA MET A 244 -2.88 -0.45 -10.56
C MET A 244 -1.69 0.52 -10.53
N VAL A 245 -0.47 -0.02 -10.54
CA VAL A 245 0.76 0.76 -10.74
C VAL A 245 1.12 0.73 -12.23
N ARG A 246 1.21 1.91 -12.86
CA ARG A 246 1.57 2.05 -14.29
C ARG A 246 3.04 2.33 -14.53
N THR A 247 3.79 2.60 -13.46
CA THR A 247 5.22 2.89 -13.55
C THR A 247 6.03 1.61 -13.63
N ILE A 248 7.14 1.66 -14.36
CA ILE A 248 8.10 0.56 -14.45
C ILE A 248 9.16 0.73 -13.36
N GLY A 249 9.44 -0.37 -12.65
CA GLY A 249 10.51 -0.50 -11.68
C GLY A 249 10.09 -0.30 -10.22
N GLN A 250 10.78 -0.99 -9.32
CA GLN A 250 10.42 -1.10 -7.91
C GLN A 250 10.40 0.26 -7.20
N ALA A 251 11.40 1.12 -7.41
CA ALA A 251 11.46 2.43 -6.76
C ALA A 251 10.23 3.31 -7.07
N ARG A 252 9.73 3.28 -8.30
CA ARG A 252 8.53 4.05 -8.71
C ARG A 252 7.24 3.38 -8.23
N ALA A 253 7.23 2.06 -8.13
CA ALA A 253 6.13 1.32 -7.52
C ALA A 253 6.02 1.62 -6.02
N ASN A 254 7.15 1.61 -5.29
CA ASN A 254 7.25 1.98 -3.88
C ASN A 254 6.74 3.42 -3.66
N PHE A 255 7.20 4.37 -4.47
CA PHE A 255 6.70 5.73 -4.49
C PHE A 255 5.17 5.78 -4.64
N THR A 256 4.64 5.10 -5.65
CA THR A 256 3.21 5.10 -5.95
C THR A 256 2.39 4.52 -4.79
N MET A 257 2.77 3.37 -4.26
CA MET A 257 2.06 2.70 -3.15
C MET A 257 2.13 3.52 -1.86
N THR A 258 3.27 4.15 -1.59
CA THR A 258 3.44 5.07 -0.44
C THR A 258 2.51 6.27 -0.56
N MET A 259 2.47 6.89 -1.74
CA MET A 259 1.57 8.02 -1.99
C MET A 259 0.09 7.62 -1.95
N MET A 260 -0.27 6.40 -2.39
CA MET A 260 -1.63 5.87 -2.22
C MET A 260 -2.01 5.79 -0.73
N ALA A 261 -1.12 5.26 0.12
CA ALA A 261 -1.36 5.18 1.55
C ALA A 261 -1.47 6.57 2.20
N ALA A 262 -0.62 7.53 1.79
CA ALA A 262 -0.69 8.91 2.26
C ALA A 262 -2.02 9.59 1.87
N CYS A 263 -2.46 9.43 0.61
CA CYS A 263 -3.72 9.99 0.13
C CYS A 263 -4.94 9.35 0.80
N TYR A 264 -4.89 8.05 1.08
CA TYR A 264 -5.90 7.37 1.88
C TYR A 264 -6.03 8.02 3.27
N ASN A 265 -4.90 8.21 3.97
CA ASN A 265 -4.89 8.83 5.29
C ASN A 265 -5.40 10.28 5.27
N LEU A 266 -5.05 11.06 4.24
CA LEU A 266 -5.61 12.42 4.04
C LEU A 266 -7.13 12.39 3.86
N LYS A 267 -7.64 11.51 3.00
CA LYS A 267 -9.08 11.34 2.79
C LYS A 267 -9.78 10.92 4.08
N ARG A 268 -9.13 10.06 4.88
CA ARG A 268 -9.62 9.62 6.19
C ARG A 268 -9.68 10.78 7.19
N LEU A 269 -8.66 11.63 7.23
CA LEU A 269 -8.66 12.83 8.06
C LEU A 269 -9.77 13.81 7.69
N VAL A 270 -9.97 14.07 6.40
CA VAL A 270 -11.07 14.93 5.92
C VAL A 270 -12.42 14.33 6.31
N TYR A 271 -12.58 13.00 6.21
CA TYR A 271 -13.79 12.33 6.68
C TYR A 271 -14.02 12.53 8.17
N PHE A 272 -12.99 12.43 9.02
CA PHE A 272 -13.14 12.68 10.46
C PHE A 272 -13.68 14.08 10.73
N GLN A 273 -13.13 15.09 10.05
CA GLN A 273 -13.60 16.47 10.20
C GLN A 273 -15.05 16.64 9.76
N LYS A 274 -15.42 16.10 8.60
CA LYS A 274 -16.79 16.21 8.08
C LYS A 274 -17.82 15.47 8.93
N ALA A 275 -17.42 14.36 9.53
CA ALA A 275 -18.28 13.51 10.36
C ALA A 275 -18.27 13.92 11.85
N GLY A 276 -17.57 14.98 12.23
CA GLY A 276 -17.45 15.40 13.64
C GLY A 276 -16.77 14.35 14.52
N ILE A 277 -15.89 13.51 13.96
CA ILE A 277 -15.17 12.49 14.73
C ILE A 277 -14.00 13.18 15.43
N GLU A 278 -14.13 13.32 16.73
CA GLU A 278 -13.06 13.85 17.58
C GLU A 278 -12.07 12.76 18.00
N ALA A 279 -10.82 13.18 18.16
CA ALA A 279 -9.84 12.37 18.85
C ALA A 279 -10.18 12.33 20.34
N PHE A 280 -9.98 11.17 20.96
CA PHE A 280 -10.12 11.02 22.41
C PHE A 280 -8.91 11.59 23.13
#